data_AF-A0AAE9MGC9-F1
#
_entry.id   AF-A0AAE9MGC9-F1
#
_cell.length_a   1.000
_cell.length_b   1.000
_cell.length_c   1.000
_cell.angle_alpha   90.00
_cell.angle_beta   90.00
_cell.angle_gamma   90.00
#
_symmetry.space_group_name_H-M   'P 1'
#
loop_
_entity.id
_entity.type
_entity.pdbx_description
1 polymer ?
#
loop_
_entity_poly.entity_id
_entity_poly.type
_entity_poly.pdbx_seq_one_letter_code
_entity_poly.pdbx_strand_id
1 'polypeptide(L)'
;MQTKWDQARIKALMQDASENIESYRDLDQPKALEQFTGKMKALLLADTSMLEFMPEYLPLALYGRVQFPPQAKQAWAKWLGGSVQPSWDEFKVSVAFNNADLPLVKAVRALSEEKLIEACAVLYLLDNPQPRGGRHADDDYELRDEEEDDGEDADADYHGGEGEEDDQDMYDEVRF
;
A
#
# COMPACT_ATOMS: atom_id res chain seq x y z
N MET A 1 -12.85 -23.60 -9.99
CA MET A 1 -11.39 -23.72 -9.81
C MET A 1 -10.87 -22.35 -9.47
N GLN A 2 -10.00 -22.24 -8.45
CA GLN A 2 -9.42 -20.95 -8.07
C GLN A 2 -8.14 -20.72 -8.88
N THR A 3 -8.09 -19.62 -9.62
CA THR A 3 -6.93 -19.27 -10.46
C THR A 3 -5.76 -18.85 -9.57
N LYS A 4 -4.54 -19.20 -9.96
CA LYS A 4 -3.31 -18.80 -9.25
C LYS A 4 -2.67 -17.61 -9.94
N TRP A 5 -1.99 -16.78 -9.17
CA TRP A 5 -1.18 -15.69 -9.74
C TRP A 5 0.02 -16.24 -10.50
N ASP A 6 0.29 -15.70 -11.69
CA ASP A 6 1.63 -15.72 -12.25
C ASP A 6 2.47 -14.64 -11.57
N GLN A 7 3.17 -15.04 -10.51
CA GLN A 7 3.98 -14.13 -9.69
C GLN A 7 5.12 -13.48 -10.48
N ALA A 8 5.67 -14.16 -11.50
CA ALA A 8 6.74 -13.61 -12.32
C ALA A 8 6.19 -12.48 -13.19
N ARG A 9 5.03 -12.71 -13.81
CA ARG A 9 4.33 -11.70 -14.61
C ARG A 9 3.89 -10.49 -13.79
N ILE A 10 3.29 -10.69 -12.61
CA ILE A 10 2.89 -9.58 -11.73
C ILE A 10 4.10 -8.71 -11.36
N LYS A 11 5.24 -9.33 -11.03
CA LYS A 11 6.47 -8.60 -10.69
C LYS A 11 7.04 -7.82 -11.89
N ALA A 12 7.04 -8.42 -13.08
CA ALA A 12 7.49 -7.75 -14.31
C ALA A 12 6.61 -6.51 -14.59
N LEU A 13 5.28 -6.68 -14.60
CA LEU A 13 4.34 -5.58 -14.80
C LEU A 13 4.49 -4.47 -13.75
N MET A 14 4.71 -4.85 -12.50
CA MET A 14 4.95 -3.90 -11.41
C MET A 14 6.24 -3.11 -11.64
N GLN A 15 7.33 -3.78 -12.03
CA GLN A 15 8.59 -3.12 -12.34
C GLN A 15 8.42 -2.15 -13.51
N ASP A 16 7.90 -2.62 -14.64
CA ASP A 16 7.71 -1.82 -15.85
C ASP A 16 6.81 -0.60 -15.58
N ALA A 17 5.71 -0.80 -14.87
CA ALA A 17 4.83 0.30 -14.48
C ALA A 17 5.51 1.27 -13.50
N SER A 18 6.27 0.78 -12.52
CA SER A 18 6.97 1.62 -11.54
C SER A 18 8.03 2.51 -12.19
N GLU A 19 8.85 1.96 -13.08
CA GLU A 19 9.89 2.70 -13.81
C GLU A 19 9.28 3.82 -14.65
N ASN A 20 8.16 3.54 -15.32
CA ASN A 20 7.41 4.55 -16.05
C ASN A 20 6.86 5.63 -15.10
N ILE A 21 6.21 5.25 -14.00
CA ILE A 21 5.64 6.22 -13.04
C ILE A 21 6.72 7.14 -12.47
N GLU A 22 7.85 6.56 -12.03
CA GLU A 22 8.97 7.30 -11.45
C GLU A 22 9.57 8.30 -12.46
N SER A 23 9.66 7.92 -13.74
CA SER A 23 10.15 8.81 -14.81
C SER A 23 9.30 10.07 -15.02
N TYR A 24 8.04 10.07 -14.58
CA TYR A 24 7.13 11.23 -14.68
C TYR A 24 6.81 11.87 -13.32
N ARG A 25 7.43 11.43 -12.22
CA ARG A 25 7.33 12.06 -10.89
C ARG A 25 8.36 13.17 -10.72
N ASP A 26 8.35 14.11 -11.65
CA ASP A 26 9.16 15.33 -11.59
C ASP A 26 8.45 16.39 -10.74
N LEU A 27 9.12 16.90 -9.69
CA LEU A 27 8.59 17.93 -8.80
C LEU A 27 8.36 19.26 -9.54
N ASP A 28 9.12 19.52 -10.60
CA ASP A 28 8.98 20.72 -11.42
C ASP A 28 7.82 20.60 -12.41
N GLN A 29 7.32 19.38 -12.64
CA GLN A 29 6.21 19.08 -13.55
C GLN A 29 5.13 18.24 -12.85
N PRO A 30 4.42 18.79 -11.85
CA PRO A 30 3.48 18.04 -11.01
C PRO A 30 2.30 17.41 -11.77
N LYS A 31 2.04 17.84 -13.02
CA LYS A 31 0.98 17.29 -13.89
C LYS A 31 1.49 16.27 -14.93
N ALA A 32 2.79 16.04 -15.04
CA ALA A 32 3.35 15.18 -16.07
C ALA A 32 2.82 13.73 -15.96
N LEU A 33 2.80 13.18 -14.75
CA LEU A 33 2.27 11.84 -14.49
C LEU A 33 0.77 11.73 -14.80
N GLU A 34 -0.03 12.72 -14.41
CA GLU A 34 -1.47 12.73 -14.70
C GLU A 34 -1.72 12.75 -16.22
N GLN A 35 -0.98 13.60 -16.95
CA GLN A 35 -1.07 13.69 -18.42
C GLN A 35 -0.62 12.39 -19.10
N PHE A 36 0.49 11.80 -18.65
CA PHE A 36 1.02 10.55 -19.18
C PHE A 36 0.00 9.41 -19.03
N THR A 37 -0.49 9.20 -17.80
CA THR A 37 -1.48 8.15 -17.52
C THR A 37 -2.82 8.43 -18.24
N GLY A 38 -3.18 9.70 -18.45
CA GLY A 38 -4.31 10.11 -19.27
C GLY A 38 -4.15 9.76 -20.76
N LYS A 39 -2.93 9.91 -21.32
CA LYS A 39 -2.61 9.45 -22.68
C LYS A 39 -2.72 7.94 -22.80
N MET A 40 -2.21 7.17 -21.82
CA MET A 40 -2.33 5.71 -21.81
C MET A 40 -3.80 5.28 -21.82
N LYS A 41 -4.64 5.92 -20.99
CA LYS A 41 -6.09 5.69 -21.01
C LYS A 41 -6.70 5.98 -22.39
N ALA A 42 -6.35 7.09 -23.02
CA ALA A 42 -6.89 7.46 -24.33
C ALA A 42 -6.49 6.44 -25.41
N LEU A 43 -5.24 5.98 -25.40
CA LEU A 43 -4.75 4.93 -26.32
C LEU A 43 -5.52 3.62 -26.13
N LEU A 44 -5.68 3.17 -24.89
CA LEU A 44 -6.41 1.93 -24.60
C LEU A 44 -7.90 2.02 -24.91
N LEU A 45 -8.51 3.20 -24.79
CA LEU A 45 -9.90 3.41 -25.22
C LEU A 45 -10.05 3.38 -26.74
N ALA A 46 -9.03 3.79 -27.48
CA ALA A 46 -9.02 3.70 -28.94
C ALA A 46 -8.79 2.26 -29.41
N ASP A 47 -7.90 1.53 -28.74
CA ASP A 47 -7.59 0.14 -29.06
C ASP A 47 -7.14 -0.65 -27.81
N THR A 48 -8.05 -1.46 -27.25
CA THR A 48 -7.74 -2.33 -26.11
C THR A 48 -6.88 -3.53 -26.49
N SER A 49 -6.79 -3.90 -27.78
CA SER A 49 -5.97 -5.06 -28.22
C SER A 49 -4.47 -4.81 -28.03
N MET A 50 -4.06 -3.55 -27.91
CA MET A 50 -2.69 -3.17 -27.55
C MET A 50 -2.19 -3.85 -26.27
N LEU A 51 -3.08 -4.23 -25.35
CA LEU A 51 -2.72 -4.96 -24.13
C LEU A 51 -2.17 -6.37 -24.36
N GLU A 52 -2.25 -6.90 -25.58
CA GLU A 52 -1.55 -8.13 -25.96
C GLU A 52 -0.04 -7.94 -26.04
N PHE A 53 0.40 -6.73 -26.41
CA PHE A 53 1.82 -6.40 -26.60
C PHE A 53 2.38 -5.50 -25.48
N MET A 54 1.54 -4.63 -24.93
CA MET A 54 1.89 -3.64 -23.89
C MET A 54 0.98 -3.80 -22.67
N PRO A 55 1.06 -4.92 -21.92
CA PRO A 55 0.17 -5.19 -20.78
C PRO A 55 0.34 -4.19 -19.62
N GLU A 56 1.51 -3.57 -19.47
CA GLU A 56 1.83 -2.54 -18.48
C GLU A 56 1.08 -1.22 -18.70
N TYR A 57 0.54 -0.97 -19.89
CA TYR A 57 -0.25 0.23 -20.16
C TYR A 57 -1.54 0.28 -19.34
N LEU A 58 -2.10 -0.88 -18.98
CA LEU A 58 -3.33 -0.93 -18.17
C LEU A 58 -3.13 -0.42 -16.74
N PRO A 59 -2.16 -0.92 -15.94
CA PRO A 59 -1.89 -0.34 -14.63
C PRO A 59 -1.49 1.14 -14.74
N LEU A 60 -0.73 1.54 -15.76
CA LEU A 60 -0.42 2.97 -15.99
C LEU A 60 -1.67 3.82 -16.24
N ALA A 61 -2.58 3.38 -17.11
CA ALA A 61 -3.82 4.09 -17.41
C ALA A 61 -4.76 4.21 -16.19
N LEU A 62 -4.71 3.24 -15.28
CA LEU A 62 -5.53 3.20 -14.07
C LEU A 62 -4.83 3.81 -12.84
N TYR A 63 -3.54 4.16 -12.94
CA TYR A 63 -2.76 4.71 -11.84
C TYR A 63 -3.38 6.01 -11.31
N GLY A 64 -3.57 6.08 -9.98
CA GLY A 64 -4.23 7.20 -9.31
C GLY A 64 -5.75 7.32 -9.56
N ARG A 65 -6.35 6.39 -10.33
CA ARG A 65 -7.78 6.38 -10.69
C ARG A 65 -8.56 5.21 -10.07
N VAL A 66 -7.86 4.41 -9.28
CA VAL A 66 -8.36 3.22 -8.58
C VAL A 66 -8.18 3.42 -7.09
N GLN A 67 -9.16 3.01 -6.30
CA GLN A 67 -9.09 3.00 -4.84
C GLN A 67 -9.38 1.61 -4.31
N PHE A 68 -8.63 1.23 -3.27
CA PHE A 68 -8.84 -0.01 -2.54
C PHE A 68 -9.51 0.31 -1.20
N PRO A 69 -10.80 -0.03 -1.01
CA PRO A 69 -11.49 0.17 0.26
C PRO A 69 -10.70 -0.43 1.43
N PRO A 70 -10.64 0.21 2.61
CA PRO A 70 -9.84 -0.29 3.74
C PRO A 70 -10.12 -1.75 4.11
N GLN A 71 -11.40 -2.13 4.09
CA GLN A 71 -11.87 -3.51 4.35
C GLN A 71 -11.36 -4.53 3.32
N ALA A 72 -11.09 -4.10 2.09
CA ALA A 72 -10.62 -4.96 1.01
C ALA A 72 -9.09 -5.13 1.00
N LYS A 73 -8.32 -4.20 1.60
CA LYS A 73 -6.85 -4.26 1.60
C LYS A 73 -6.32 -5.55 2.21
N GLN A 74 -6.92 -6.01 3.31
CA GLN A 74 -6.53 -7.29 3.94
C GLN A 74 -6.80 -8.49 3.01
N ALA A 75 -7.87 -8.45 2.22
CA ALA A 75 -8.17 -9.49 1.24
C ALA A 75 -7.13 -9.49 0.11
N TRP A 76 -6.78 -8.32 -0.42
CA TRP A 76 -5.72 -8.16 -1.42
C TRP A 76 -4.36 -8.68 -0.93
N ALA A 77 -3.97 -8.34 0.30
CA ALA A 77 -2.75 -8.88 0.90
C ALA A 77 -2.77 -10.41 1.01
N LYS A 78 -3.91 -11.00 1.41
CA LYS A 78 -4.09 -12.46 1.51
C LYS A 78 -4.06 -13.14 0.13
N TRP A 79 -4.72 -12.58 -0.87
CA TRP A 79 -4.72 -13.12 -2.24
C TRP A 79 -3.32 -13.12 -2.85
N LEU A 80 -2.61 -12.00 -2.75
CA LEU A 80 -1.25 -11.87 -3.27
C LEU A 80 -0.26 -12.76 -2.51
N GLY A 81 -0.29 -12.73 -1.18
CA GLY A 81 0.57 -13.58 -0.33
C GLY A 81 0.28 -15.07 -0.46
N GLY A 82 -0.99 -15.44 -0.65
CA GLY A 82 -1.43 -16.81 -0.87
C GLY A 82 -1.21 -17.33 -2.30
N SER A 83 -0.74 -16.48 -3.22
CA SER A 83 -0.64 -16.80 -4.66
C SER A 83 -1.97 -17.25 -5.30
N VAL A 84 -3.08 -16.69 -4.83
CA VAL A 84 -4.45 -17.03 -5.25
C VAL A 84 -5.14 -15.77 -5.77
N GLN A 85 -5.70 -15.84 -6.98
CA GLN A 85 -6.48 -14.74 -7.56
C GLN A 85 -7.88 -14.67 -6.93
N PRO A 86 -8.42 -13.46 -6.71
CA PRO A 86 -9.84 -13.30 -6.41
C PRO A 86 -10.69 -13.77 -7.59
N SER A 87 -11.88 -14.28 -7.29
CA SER A 87 -12.93 -14.40 -8.30
C SER A 87 -13.42 -13.03 -8.76
N TRP A 88 -14.12 -12.98 -9.90
CA TRP A 88 -14.71 -11.74 -10.39
C TRP A 88 -15.66 -11.07 -9.38
N ASP A 89 -16.45 -11.87 -8.66
CA ASP A 89 -17.40 -11.37 -7.66
C ASP A 89 -16.72 -10.80 -6.42
N GLU A 90 -15.57 -11.37 -6.02
CA GLU A 90 -14.74 -10.82 -4.95
C GLU A 90 -14.02 -9.56 -5.43
N PHE A 91 -13.50 -9.57 -6.66
CA PHE A 91 -12.80 -8.46 -7.27
C PHE A 91 -13.67 -7.20 -7.34
N LYS A 92 -14.89 -7.31 -7.87
CA LYS A 92 -15.79 -6.16 -8.12
C LYS A 92 -16.15 -5.38 -6.84
N VAL A 93 -16.14 -6.04 -5.68
CA VAL A 93 -16.43 -5.40 -4.38
C VAL A 93 -15.17 -4.95 -3.65
N SER A 94 -14.00 -5.34 -4.15
CA SER A 94 -12.69 -5.07 -3.54
C SER A 94 -11.97 -3.84 -4.12
N VAL A 95 -12.49 -3.27 -5.21
CA VAL A 95 -11.90 -2.15 -5.95
C VAL A 95 -12.98 -1.14 -6.30
N ALA A 96 -12.69 0.14 -6.10
CA ALA A 96 -13.51 1.25 -6.55
C ALA A 96 -12.83 1.97 -7.72
N PHE A 97 -13.58 2.16 -8.80
CA PHE A 97 -13.16 2.92 -9.97
C PHE A 97 -13.86 4.26 -10.01
N ASN A 98 -13.15 5.30 -10.45
CA ASN A 98 -13.78 6.57 -10.75
C ASN A 98 -14.77 6.44 -11.92
N ASN A 99 -15.87 7.21 -11.87
CA ASN A 99 -16.92 7.16 -12.89
C ASN A 99 -16.39 7.44 -14.32
N ALA A 100 -15.40 8.34 -14.43
CA ALA A 100 -14.77 8.69 -15.70
C ALA A 100 -13.97 7.53 -16.31
N ASP A 101 -13.61 6.52 -15.52
CA ASP A 101 -12.76 5.39 -15.93
C ASP A 101 -13.57 4.13 -16.23
N LEU A 102 -14.86 4.11 -15.90
CA LEU A 102 -15.78 3.01 -16.22
C LEU A 102 -15.79 2.61 -17.71
N PRO A 103 -15.68 3.52 -18.70
CA PRO A 103 -15.59 3.12 -20.10
C PRO A 103 -14.38 2.22 -20.38
N LEU A 104 -13.20 2.56 -19.84
CA LEU A 104 -11.98 1.77 -20.00
C LEU A 104 -12.12 0.42 -19.29
N VAL A 105 -12.61 0.43 -18.05
CA VAL A 105 -12.83 -0.79 -17.25
C VAL A 105 -13.76 -1.76 -17.99
N LYS A 106 -14.85 -1.27 -18.59
CA LYS A 106 -15.78 -2.09 -19.37
C LYS A 106 -15.14 -2.64 -20.64
N ALA A 107 -14.36 -1.83 -21.37
CA ALA A 107 -13.68 -2.25 -22.59
C ALA A 107 -12.65 -3.35 -22.30
N VAL A 108 -11.82 -3.17 -21.26
CA VAL A 108 -10.83 -4.15 -20.83
C VAL A 108 -11.50 -5.42 -20.32
N ARG A 109 -12.59 -5.30 -19.54
CA ARG A 109 -13.35 -6.46 -19.07
C ARG A 109 -13.88 -7.30 -20.23
N ALA A 110 -14.40 -6.66 -21.29
CA ALA A 110 -14.89 -7.35 -22.47
C ALA A 110 -13.78 -8.13 -23.20
N LEU A 111 -12.53 -7.68 -23.09
CA LEU A 111 -11.35 -8.39 -23.58
C LEU A 111 -10.91 -9.52 -22.62
N SER A 112 -10.70 -9.21 -21.35
CA SER A 112 -10.24 -10.15 -20.33
C SER A 112 -10.47 -9.61 -18.91
N GLU A 113 -11.26 -10.33 -18.12
CA GLU A 113 -11.41 -10.06 -16.68
C GLU A 113 -10.08 -10.25 -15.93
N GLU A 114 -9.28 -11.23 -16.35
CA GLU A 114 -7.99 -11.55 -15.74
C GLU A 114 -6.98 -10.39 -15.89
N LYS A 115 -6.85 -9.80 -17.08
CA LYS A 115 -5.96 -8.63 -17.28
C LYS A 115 -6.32 -7.46 -16.37
N LEU A 116 -7.62 -7.23 -16.14
CA LEU A 116 -8.09 -6.17 -15.24
C LEU A 116 -7.75 -6.48 -13.77
N ILE A 117 -7.94 -7.72 -13.35
CA ILE A 117 -7.60 -8.20 -12.01
C ILE A 117 -6.08 -8.09 -11.77
N GLU A 118 -5.25 -8.53 -12.72
CA GLU A 118 -3.79 -8.40 -12.69
C GLU A 118 -3.33 -6.95 -12.56
N ALA A 119 -3.87 -6.05 -13.38
CA ALA A 119 -3.51 -4.63 -13.32
C ALA A 119 -3.84 -4.01 -11.97
N CYS A 120 -4.99 -4.35 -11.37
CA CYS A 120 -5.34 -3.89 -10.03
C CYS A 120 -4.45 -4.51 -8.94
N ALA A 121 -4.03 -5.77 -9.08
CA ALA A 121 -3.02 -6.36 -8.21
C ALA A 121 -1.70 -5.57 -8.25
N VAL A 122 -1.24 -5.21 -9.45
CA VAL A 122 -0.04 -4.37 -9.64
C VAL A 122 -0.22 -3.02 -8.95
N LEU A 123 -1.35 -2.34 -9.17
CA LEU A 123 -1.64 -1.06 -8.52
C LEU A 123 -1.66 -1.16 -6.98
N TYR A 124 -2.26 -2.23 -6.45
CA TYR A 124 -2.26 -2.47 -5.01
C TYR A 124 -0.83 -2.59 -4.44
N LEU A 125 0.05 -3.31 -5.14
CA LEU A 125 1.46 -3.48 -4.75
C LEU A 125 2.25 -2.16 -4.84
N LEU A 126 1.96 -1.32 -5.84
CA LEU A 126 2.58 0.00 -5.97
C LEU A 126 2.15 0.96 -4.83
N ASP A 127 0.89 0.90 -4.42
CA ASP A 127 0.36 1.73 -3.33
C ASP A 127 0.73 1.22 -1.93
N ASN A 128 1.02 -0.08 -1.81
CA ASN A 128 1.36 -0.75 -0.55
C ASN A 128 2.67 -1.53 -0.75
N PRO A 129 3.80 -0.82 -0.98
CA PRO A 129 5.07 -1.49 -1.17
C PRO A 129 5.37 -2.35 0.06
N GLN A 130 5.63 -3.63 -0.17
CA GLN A 130 6.11 -4.49 0.91
C GLN A 130 7.40 -3.88 1.46
N PRO A 131 7.62 -3.89 2.78
CA PRO A 131 8.89 -3.45 3.34
C PRO A 131 10.00 -4.22 2.63
N ARG A 132 10.82 -3.50 1.86
CA ARG A 132 11.99 -4.07 1.21
C ARG A 132 12.82 -4.63 2.37
N GLY A 133 12.96 -5.95 2.46
CA GLY A 133 13.93 -6.57 3.35
C GLY A 133 15.26 -5.83 3.13
N GLY A 134 15.78 -5.24 4.21
CA GLY A 134 16.74 -4.16 4.15
C GLY A 134 17.86 -4.44 3.15
N ARG A 135 18.02 -3.55 2.16
CA ARG A 135 19.37 -3.14 1.84
C ARG A 135 19.83 -2.39 3.09
N HIS A 136 20.54 -3.09 3.97
CA HIS A 136 21.47 -2.42 4.88
C HIS A 136 22.42 -1.64 3.97
N ALA A 137 22.07 -0.40 3.68
CA ALA A 137 23.07 0.64 3.62
C ALA A 137 23.73 0.63 5.01
N ASP A 138 25.05 0.57 5.01
CA ASP A 138 25.88 1.00 6.12
C ASP A 138 25.42 2.41 6.54
N ASP A 139 24.44 2.46 7.43
CA ASP A 139 24.14 3.61 8.26
C ASP A 139 24.40 3.14 9.69
N ASP A 140 25.67 3.30 10.02
CA ASP A 140 26.25 3.37 11.35
C ASP A 140 25.45 4.38 12.19
N TYR A 141 24.42 3.87 12.86
CA TYR A 141 23.84 4.52 14.02
C TYR A 141 23.83 3.49 15.14
N GLU A 142 24.95 3.44 15.87
CA GLU A 142 25.00 2.95 17.23
C GLU A 142 23.92 3.64 18.07
N LEU A 143 22.82 2.95 18.32
CA LEU A 143 21.98 3.20 19.48
C LEU A 143 21.37 1.88 19.94
N ARG A 144 22.10 1.17 20.81
CA ARG A 144 21.46 0.49 21.95
C ARG A 144 22.44 0.21 23.09
N ASP A 145 22.02 0.72 24.24
CA ASP A 145 22.60 0.59 25.58
C ASP A 145 22.91 -0.85 25.99
N GLU A 146 24.00 -1.02 26.73
CA GLU A 146 24.16 -1.99 27.83
C GLU A 146 25.33 -1.52 28.71
N GLU A 147 25.06 -0.60 29.63
CA GLU A 147 25.89 -0.44 30.84
C GLU A 147 25.61 -1.68 31.73
N GLU A 148 26.45 -2.69 31.59
CA GLU A 148 26.71 -3.67 32.66
C GLU A 148 27.63 -3.00 33.69
N ASP A 149 27.10 -2.64 34.86
CA ASP A 149 27.91 -2.48 36.07
C ASP A 149 27.21 -3.21 37.22
N ASP A 150 27.79 -4.36 37.54
CA ASP A 150 28.15 -4.80 38.89
C ASP A 150 27.09 -4.70 40.01
N GLY A 151 26.69 -5.87 40.52
CA GLY A 151 25.81 -5.99 41.67
C GLY A 151 26.59 -6.21 42.96
N GLU A 152 26.11 -5.62 44.06
CA GLU A 152 26.46 -6.05 45.42
C GLU A 152 25.27 -5.88 46.37
N ASP A 153 24.85 -7.00 46.98
CA ASP A 153 23.93 -7.10 48.10
C ASP A 153 24.48 -6.35 49.34
N ALA A 154 23.65 -5.52 49.98
CA ALA A 154 23.82 -5.20 51.40
C ALA A 154 22.49 -4.81 52.07
N ASP A 155 22.17 -5.60 53.09
CA ASP A 155 21.02 -5.59 53.99
C ASP A 155 21.03 -4.40 54.99
N ALA A 156 19.91 -4.25 55.71
CA ALA A 156 19.71 -3.53 56.98
C ALA A 156 19.11 -2.09 57.00
N ASP A 157 17.80 -2.07 57.31
CA ASP A 157 17.12 -1.34 58.40
C ASP A 157 17.53 0.11 58.75
N TYR A 158 16.60 1.07 58.54
CA TYR A 158 16.30 2.08 59.56
C TYR A 158 14.88 2.69 59.43
N HIS A 159 14.17 2.67 60.54
CA HIS A 159 12.85 3.25 60.81
C HIS A 159 12.88 4.79 60.98
N GLY A 160 11.78 5.46 60.62
CA GLY A 160 11.34 6.75 61.20
C GLY A 160 11.14 7.86 60.16
N GLY A 161 10.04 8.60 60.10
CA GLY A 161 8.92 8.73 61.01
C GLY A 161 7.81 9.60 60.39
N GLU A 162 6.71 9.68 61.12
CA GLU A 162 5.43 10.32 60.81
C GLU A 162 5.56 11.83 60.51
N GLY A 163 4.67 12.31 59.62
CA GLY A 163 4.44 13.72 59.34
C GLY A 163 3.08 13.88 58.67
N GLU A 164 2.09 14.23 59.48
CA GLU A 164 0.67 14.42 59.21
C GLU A 164 0.38 15.62 58.26
N GLU A 165 -0.80 15.55 57.62
CA GLU A 165 -1.70 16.65 57.24
C GLU A 165 -1.22 17.71 56.24
N ASP A 166 -1.89 17.84 55.09
CA ASP A 166 -2.90 18.91 54.93
C ASP A 166 -3.71 18.80 53.62
N ASP A 167 -4.90 19.37 53.69
CA ASP A 167 -6.03 19.39 52.77
C ASP A 167 -5.76 19.88 51.33
N GLN A 168 -6.44 19.28 50.34
CA GLN A 168 -7.50 19.96 49.56
C GLN A 168 -8.04 19.12 48.41
N ASP A 169 -9.29 18.69 48.60
CA ASP A 169 -10.23 18.34 47.54
C ASP A 169 -10.45 19.55 46.60
N MET A 170 -10.11 19.40 45.32
CA MET A 170 -10.64 20.30 44.28
C MET A 170 -11.52 19.51 43.32
N TYR A 171 -12.73 19.21 43.77
CA TYR A 171 -13.87 19.17 42.86
C TYR A 171 -14.11 20.60 42.38
N ASP A 172 -14.15 20.81 41.06
CA ASP A 172 -15.18 21.69 40.52
C ASP A 172 -15.71 21.14 39.20
N GLU A 173 -16.87 20.52 39.38
CA GLU A 173 -17.78 20.07 38.36
C GLU A 173 -18.53 21.29 37.77
N VAL A 174 -18.97 21.13 36.53
CA VAL A 174 -20.00 21.88 35.78
C VAL A 174 -19.76 23.36 35.40
N ARG A 175 -20.00 23.65 34.11
CA ARG A 175 -21.34 24.09 33.69
C ARG A 175 -21.60 23.99 32.17
N PHE A 176 -22.91 23.87 31.92
CA PHE A 176 -23.66 23.60 30.70
C PHE A 176 -23.55 24.67 29.61
#